data_AF-A0A7J6IA99-F1
#
_entry.id   AF-A0A7J6IA99-F1
#
_cell.length_a   1.000
_cell.length_b   1.000
_cell.length_c   1.000
_cell.angle_alpha   90.00
_cell.angle_beta   90.00
_cell.angle_gamma   90.00
#
_symmetry.space_group_name_H-M   'P 1'
#
loop_
_entity.id
_entity.type
_entity.pdbx_description
1 polymer ?
#
loop_
_entity_poly.entity_id
_entity_poly.type
_entity_poly.pdbx_seq_one_letter_code
_entity_poly.pdbx_strand_id
1 'polypeptide(L)'
;MIAHLFNAPVGDDEVAVGVGTVGSSEAIMLAGLAFKRKWQQKRKADGKPFDKPNIVTGANVQFARYFEVELKEVKLKEGYYVMDPERAVEMVDENTICVAAILGSTLTGEFEDVKKVNELLTKKNKETGWDTPIHVDAASGGFIAPFLYPDLEWDFRLPLVKSINGYKSIMINCMENAKVLKEGIKKTGHFDIVSKDIGVPLVAFSLKDSSRYTVFNIADSLRRFGWIVPAYTMPADAQHIAVLRVVIREDFSCSLAERLVSDIDKVLKEMDSLPSHIMSSERAHVALIENDDHVNKTVKQIQDDVTRHWKRFVKESKTGVC
;
A
#
# COMPACT_ATOMS: atom_id res chain seq x y z
N MET A 1 -26.00 5.22 -4.90
CA MET A 1 -25.59 4.04 -4.10
C MET A 1 -24.27 4.25 -3.35
N ILE A 2 -23.09 4.20 -4.00
CA ILE A 2 -21.79 4.32 -3.29
C ILE A 2 -21.67 5.66 -2.55
N ALA A 3 -22.12 6.76 -3.17
CA ALA A 3 -22.12 8.06 -2.50
C ALA A 3 -22.90 8.05 -1.18
N HIS A 4 -24.10 7.46 -1.16
CA HIS A 4 -24.89 7.32 0.08
C HIS A 4 -24.24 6.35 1.07
N LEU A 5 -23.62 5.26 0.58
CA LEU A 5 -22.85 4.34 1.44
C LEU A 5 -21.73 5.06 2.20
N PHE A 6 -21.12 6.09 1.58
CA PHE A 6 -20.08 6.92 2.18
C PHE A 6 -20.63 8.23 2.78
N ASN A 7 -21.94 8.30 3.02
CA ASN A 7 -22.60 9.45 3.66
C ASN A 7 -22.36 10.78 2.93
N ALA A 8 -22.24 10.75 1.60
CA ALA A 8 -22.11 11.97 0.80
C ALA A 8 -23.32 12.90 1.02
N PRO A 9 -23.12 14.22 1.14
CA PRO A 9 -24.20 15.19 1.34
C PRO A 9 -24.95 15.43 0.03
N VAL A 10 -25.71 14.43 -0.40
CA VAL A 10 -26.47 14.40 -1.66
C VAL A 10 -27.88 13.95 -1.31
N GLY A 11 -28.89 14.69 -1.76
CA GLY A 11 -30.30 14.32 -1.55
C GLY A 11 -30.68 13.01 -2.24
N ASP A 12 -31.79 12.40 -1.82
CA ASP A 12 -32.25 11.10 -2.36
C ASP A 12 -32.47 11.12 -3.88
N ASP A 13 -32.92 12.26 -4.41
CA ASP A 13 -33.19 12.47 -5.84
C ASP A 13 -32.03 13.17 -6.57
N GLU A 14 -30.94 13.51 -5.88
CA GLU A 14 -29.81 14.20 -6.47
C GLU A 14 -28.78 13.21 -7.05
N VAL A 15 -28.26 13.55 -8.23
CA VAL A 15 -27.21 12.75 -8.86
C VAL A 15 -25.88 13.03 -8.16
N ALA A 16 -25.36 12.02 -7.47
CA ALA A 16 -24.04 12.11 -6.86
C ALA A 16 -22.93 12.26 -7.91
N VAL A 17 -21.91 13.04 -7.56
CA VAL A 17 -20.72 13.24 -8.41
C VAL A 17 -19.72 12.11 -8.18
N GLY A 18 -19.42 11.35 -9.23
CA GLY A 18 -18.43 10.27 -9.21
C GLY A 18 -18.31 9.60 -10.57
N VAL A 19 -17.30 8.75 -10.73
CA VAL A 19 -17.04 8.01 -11.97
C VAL A 19 -16.54 6.61 -11.64
N GLY A 20 -16.91 5.63 -12.46
CA GLY A 20 -16.31 4.30 -12.40
C GLY A 20 -14.93 4.30 -13.08
N THR A 21 -13.95 3.67 -12.47
CA THR A 21 -12.59 3.52 -13.01
C THR A 21 -12.22 2.05 -13.15
N VAL A 22 -11.12 1.76 -13.85
CA VAL A 22 -10.56 0.42 -13.95
C VAL A 22 -9.98 -0.04 -12.62
N GLY A 23 -9.25 0.86 -11.95
CA GLY A 23 -8.45 0.57 -10.77
C GLY A 23 -8.40 1.75 -9.79
N SER A 24 -8.05 1.46 -8.54
CA SER A 24 -7.92 2.49 -7.49
C SER A 24 -6.85 3.51 -7.87
N SER A 25 -5.82 3.04 -8.56
CA SER A 25 -4.78 3.87 -9.15
C SER A 25 -5.34 4.95 -10.07
N GLU A 26 -6.27 4.61 -10.98
CA GLU A 26 -6.91 5.59 -11.86
C GLU A 26 -7.80 6.55 -11.05
N ALA A 27 -8.55 6.04 -10.07
CA ALA A 27 -9.39 6.87 -9.20
C ALA A 27 -8.57 7.91 -8.41
N ILE A 28 -7.44 7.50 -7.83
CA ILE A 28 -6.51 8.38 -7.11
C ILE A 28 -5.90 9.42 -8.06
N MET A 29 -5.57 9.05 -9.30
CA MET A 29 -5.05 9.99 -10.28
C MET A 29 -6.09 11.07 -10.63
N LEU A 30 -7.36 10.68 -10.84
CA LEU A 30 -8.45 11.61 -11.10
C LEU A 30 -8.71 12.52 -9.89
N ALA A 31 -8.71 11.96 -8.67
CA ALA A 31 -8.86 12.73 -7.44
C ALA A 31 -7.72 13.75 -7.28
N GLY A 32 -6.47 13.31 -7.43
CA GLY A 32 -5.28 14.17 -7.35
C GLY A 32 -5.29 15.28 -8.41
N LEU A 33 -5.73 14.99 -9.64
CA LEU A 33 -5.92 15.98 -10.69
C LEU A 33 -6.98 17.03 -10.31
N ALA A 34 -8.12 16.59 -9.76
CA ALA A 34 -9.17 17.50 -9.29
C ALA A 34 -8.64 18.43 -8.17
N PHE A 35 -7.91 17.90 -7.19
CA PHE A 35 -7.28 18.70 -6.13
C PHE A 35 -6.24 19.67 -6.69
N LYS A 36 -5.32 19.20 -7.55
CA LYS A 36 -4.30 20.06 -8.18
C LYS A 36 -4.95 21.20 -8.94
N ARG A 37 -5.98 20.93 -9.76
CA ARG A 37 -6.66 21.98 -10.54
C ARG A 37 -7.41 22.97 -9.66
N LYS A 38 -8.14 22.51 -8.65
CA LYS A 38 -8.85 23.38 -7.69
C LYS A 38 -7.87 24.27 -6.92
N TRP A 39 -6.77 23.72 -6.43
CA TRP A 39 -5.72 24.47 -5.75
C TRP A 39 -5.09 25.53 -6.69
N GLN A 40 -4.74 25.16 -7.92
CA GLN A 40 -4.20 26.10 -8.91
C GLN A 40 -5.15 27.26 -9.21
N GLN A 41 -6.45 27.00 -9.35
CA GLN A 41 -7.45 28.04 -9.58
C GLN A 41 -7.54 29.00 -8.40
N LYS A 42 -7.59 28.48 -7.16
CA LYS A 42 -7.58 29.30 -5.93
C LYS A 42 -6.34 30.19 -5.85
N ARG A 43 -5.15 29.60 -6.06
CA ARG A 43 -3.88 30.34 -6.03
C ARG A 43 -3.81 31.44 -7.08
N LYS A 44 -4.28 31.17 -8.31
CA LYS A 44 -4.36 32.18 -9.38
C LYS A 44 -5.31 33.32 -9.03
N ALA A 45 -6.49 33.01 -8.48
CA ALA A 45 -7.45 34.03 -8.05
C ALA A 45 -6.88 34.94 -6.95
N ASP A 46 -6.07 34.37 -6.06
CA ASP A 46 -5.36 35.11 -5.00
C ASP A 46 -4.08 35.84 -5.49
N GLY A 47 -3.68 35.69 -6.76
CA GLY A 47 -2.42 36.24 -7.28
C GLY A 47 -1.15 35.59 -6.70
N LYS A 48 -1.24 34.34 -6.21
CA LYS A 48 -0.13 33.59 -5.58
C LYS A 48 0.51 32.58 -6.54
N PRO A 49 1.76 32.14 -6.28
CA PRO A 49 2.40 31.05 -7.04
C PRO A 49 1.57 29.76 -7.03
N PHE A 50 1.50 29.07 -8.17
CA PHE A 50 0.62 27.91 -8.42
C PHE A 50 1.32 26.74 -9.14
N ASP A 51 2.65 26.76 -9.18
CA ASP A 51 3.51 25.88 -9.97
C ASP A 51 4.15 24.76 -9.16
N LYS A 52 4.14 24.84 -7.82
CA LYS A 52 4.79 23.87 -6.92
C LYS A 52 3.83 23.17 -5.95
N PRO A 53 2.83 22.41 -6.43
CA PRO A 53 1.93 21.69 -5.55
C PRO A 53 2.64 20.55 -4.81
N ASN A 54 2.22 20.26 -3.58
CA ASN A 54 2.59 19.04 -2.85
C ASN A 54 1.37 18.28 -2.33
N ILE A 55 1.55 17.01 -1.96
CA ILE A 55 0.55 16.15 -1.33
C ILE A 55 1.18 15.46 -0.11
N VAL A 56 0.44 15.40 1.00
CA VAL A 56 0.89 14.72 2.23
C VAL A 56 0.21 13.36 2.35
N THR A 57 0.96 12.30 2.65
CA THR A 57 0.43 10.93 2.80
C THR A 57 1.39 10.03 3.61
N GLY A 58 0.91 8.89 4.12
CA GLY A 58 1.72 7.93 4.89
C GLY A 58 2.69 7.10 4.05
N ALA A 59 2.18 6.36 3.07
CA ALA A 59 3.00 5.54 2.18
C ALA A 59 2.27 5.25 0.85
N ASN A 60 3.01 5.01 -0.22
CA ASN A 60 2.53 4.41 -1.48
C ASN A 60 1.51 5.20 -2.33
N VAL A 61 1.81 6.45 -2.70
CA VAL A 61 1.02 7.17 -3.72
C VAL A 61 1.83 7.39 -5.01
N GLN A 62 1.47 6.66 -6.09
CA GLN A 62 2.15 6.76 -7.40
C GLN A 62 1.80 8.06 -8.20
N PHE A 63 0.82 8.84 -7.75
CA PHE A 63 0.34 10.05 -8.43
C PHE A 63 1.41 11.15 -8.57
N ALA A 64 2.22 11.37 -7.53
CA ALA A 64 3.10 12.53 -7.41
C ALA A 64 4.06 12.70 -8.60
N ARG A 65 4.70 11.61 -9.03
CA ARG A 65 5.75 11.63 -10.06
C ARG A 65 5.24 12.01 -11.45
N TYR A 66 4.09 11.47 -11.86
CA TYR A 66 3.55 11.72 -13.20
C TYR A 66 2.93 13.10 -13.36
N PHE A 67 2.43 13.65 -12.25
CA PHE A 67 1.68 14.90 -12.27
C PHE A 67 2.45 16.08 -11.69
N GLU A 68 3.78 15.97 -11.54
CA GLU A 68 4.63 17.06 -11.03
C GLU A 68 4.07 17.64 -9.72
N VAL A 69 3.83 16.75 -8.76
CA VAL A 69 3.41 17.10 -7.40
C VAL A 69 4.47 16.55 -6.47
N GLU A 70 4.98 17.39 -5.57
CA GLU A 70 5.93 16.94 -4.54
C GLU A 70 5.22 15.98 -3.57
N LEU A 71 5.83 14.83 -3.30
CA LEU A 71 5.32 13.87 -2.33
C LEU A 71 5.95 14.13 -0.96
N LYS A 72 5.12 14.53 0.01
CA LYS A 72 5.49 14.66 1.41
C LYS A 72 5.06 13.42 2.17
N GLU A 73 5.96 12.45 2.26
CA GLU A 73 5.70 11.17 2.93
C GLU A 73 5.94 11.26 4.44
N VAL A 74 4.92 10.89 5.22
CA VAL A 74 5.01 10.79 6.68
C VAL A 74 5.70 9.48 7.03
N LYS A 75 6.93 9.57 7.52
CA LYS A 75 7.71 8.38 7.87
C LYS A 75 7.04 7.55 8.95
N LEU A 76 7.05 6.24 8.75
CA LEU A 76 6.53 5.26 9.71
C LEU A 76 7.48 5.12 10.91
N LYS A 77 6.96 4.59 12.02
CA LYS A 77 7.75 4.29 13.23
C LYS A 77 7.51 2.84 13.64
N GLU A 78 8.50 2.24 14.27
CA GLU A 78 8.32 0.90 14.84
C GLU A 78 7.13 0.85 15.80
N GLY A 79 6.27 -0.14 15.64
CA GLY A 79 5.00 -0.27 16.38
C GLY A 79 3.86 0.64 15.89
N TYR A 80 4.11 1.54 14.94
CA TYR A 80 3.13 2.47 14.37
C TYR A 80 3.31 2.58 12.84
N TYR A 81 2.62 1.68 12.11
CA TYR A 81 2.84 1.44 10.67
C TYR A 81 1.78 2.10 9.76
N VAL A 82 1.17 3.17 10.26
CA VAL A 82 0.18 3.99 9.55
C VAL A 82 0.57 5.46 9.65
N MET A 83 -0.04 6.33 8.83
CA MET A 83 0.23 7.77 8.89
C MET A 83 -0.11 8.36 10.28
N ASP A 84 0.87 8.97 10.93
CA ASP A 84 0.71 9.75 12.16
C ASP A 84 -0.05 11.05 11.84
N PRO A 85 -1.28 11.27 12.39
CA PRO A 85 -2.08 12.44 12.05
C PRO A 85 -1.43 13.77 12.41
N GLU A 86 -0.65 13.83 13.49
CA GLU A 86 0.01 15.06 13.94
C GLU A 86 1.14 15.43 12.97
N ARG A 87 1.97 14.45 12.62
CA ARG A 87 3.05 14.63 11.63
C ARG A 87 2.51 14.97 10.25
N ALA A 88 1.43 14.34 9.81
CA ALA A 88 0.78 14.68 8.56
C ALA A 88 0.36 16.14 8.53
N VAL A 89 -0.34 16.61 9.57
CA VAL A 89 -0.81 17.99 9.64
C VAL A 89 0.34 18.98 9.81
N GLU A 90 1.43 18.64 10.51
CA GLU A 90 2.66 19.45 10.58
C GLU A 90 3.23 19.73 9.19
N MET A 91 3.29 18.73 8.30
CA MET A 91 3.89 18.83 6.96
C MET A 91 3.08 19.64 5.95
N VAL A 92 1.81 19.94 6.25
CA VAL A 92 0.93 20.76 5.40
C VAL A 92 1.44 22.20 5.31
N ASP A 93 1.51 22.74 4.10
CA ASP A 93 1.79 24.15 3.82
C ASP A 93 0.79 24.74 2.81
N GLU A 94 0.98 25.98 2.39
CA GLU A 94 0.09 26.67 1.44
C GLU A 94 0.08 26.07 0.02
N ASN A 95 1.02 25.17 -0.27
CA ASN A 95 1.15 24.46 -1.53
C ASN A 95 0.56 23.04 -1.46
N THR A 96 0.11 22.58 -0.29
CA THR A 96 -0.52 21.28 -0.13
C THR A 96 -1.90 21.24 -0.79
N ILE A 97 -2.07 20.35 -1.77
CA ILE A 97 -3.32 20.21 -2.53
C ILE A 97 -4.36 19.37 -1.79
N CYS A 98 -3.90 18.39 -0.99
CA CYS A 98 -4.68 17.59 -0.07
C CYS A 98 -3.78 16.78 0.88
N VAL A 99 -4.38 16.26 1.95
CA VAL A 99 -3.84 15.14 2.73
C VAL A 99 -4.54 13.86 2.28
N ALA A 100 -3.80 12.83 1.89
CA ALA A 100 -4.34 11.54 1.46
C ALA A 100 -4.17 10.51 2.59
N ALA A 101 -5.29 10.17 3.23
CA ALA A 101 -5.36 9.15 4.27
C ALA A 101 -5.79 7.80 3.70
N ILE A 102 -5.28 6.70 4.24
CA ILE A 102 -5.48 5.34 3.74
C ILE A 102 -6.41 4.58 4.70
N LEU A 103 -7.59 4.22 4.22
CA LEU A 103 -8.50 3.35 4.94
C LEU A 103 -8.24 1.90 4.55
N GLY A 104 -7.22 1.31 5.17
CA GLY A 104 -6.83 -0.09 4.98
C GLY A 104 -5.45 -0.21 4.35
N SER A 105 -4.42 0.06 5.15
CA SER A 105 -3.02 -0.02 4.74
C SER A 105 -2.70 -1.36 4.08
N THR A 106 -1.99 -1.31 2.95
CA THR A 106 -1.52 -2.54 2.30
C THR A 106 -0.49 -3.28 3.16
N LEU A 107 0.16 -2.61 4.10
CA LEU A 107 1.22 -3.21 4.92
C LEU A 107 0.65 -4.04 6.07
N THR A 108 -0.31 -3.49 6.81
CA THR A 108 -0.82 -4.09 8.05
C THR A 108 -2.34 -4.28 8.07
N GLY A 109 -3.06 -3.78 7.06
CA GLY A 109 -4.52 -3.78 7.01
C GLY A 109 -5.18 -2.71 7.88
N GLU A 110 -4.40 -1.97 8.66
CA GLU A 110 -4.90 -0.99 9.64
C GLU A 110 -5.54 0.23 8.95
N PHE A 111 -6.54 0.80 9.60
CA PHE A 111 -7.19 2.04 9.17
C PHE A 111 -6.48 3.25 9.75
N GLU A 112 -6.14 4.21 8.91
CA GLU A 112 -5.66 5.51 9.39
C GLU A 112 -6.76 6.30 10.09
N ASP A 113 -6.39 7.11 11.08
CA ASP A 113 -7.33 7.92 11.85
C ASP A 113 -7.75 9.19 11.09
N VAL A 114 -8.63 8.99 10.10
CA VAL A 114 -9.14 10.06 9.23
C VAL A 114 -9.84 11.15 10.06
N LYS A 115 -10.56 10.76 11.13
CA LYS A 115 -11.23 11.71 12.02
C LYS A 115 -10.22 12.63 12.71
N LYS A 116 -9.14 12.08 13.26
CA LYS A 116 -8.09 12.88 13.89
C LYS A 116 -7.40 13.80 12.90
N VAL A 117 -7.11 13.34 11.68
CA VAL A 117 -6.58 14.20 10.60
C VAL A 117 -7.56 15.35 10.32
N ASN A 118 -8.86 15.06 10.18
CA ASN A 118 -9.89 16.08 9.97
C ASN A 118 -9.94 17.12 11.09
N GLU A 119 -9.90 16.70 12.36
CA GLU A 119 -9.92 17.60 13.51
C GLU A 119 -8.70 18.51 13.57
N LEU A 120 -7.50 17.95 13.39
CA LEU A 120 -6.25 18.70 13.42
C LEU A 120 -6.14 19.66 12.24
N LEU A 121 -6.49 19.19 11.04
CA LEU A 121 -6.46 20.00 9.83
C LEU A 121 -7.53 21.10 9.86
N THR A 122 -8.68 20.88 10.52
CA THR A 122 -9.69 21.93 10.75
C THR A 122 -9.13 23.07 11.58
N LYS A 123 -8.37 22.78 12.64
CA LYS A 123 -7.69 23.81 13.45
C LYS A 123 -6.66 24.58 12.62
N LYS A 124 -5.78 23.85 11.92
CA LYS A 124 -4.76 24.45 11.06
C LYS A 124 -5.37 25.31 9.94
N ASN A 125 -6.48 24.88 9.34
CA ASN A 125 -7.19 25.65 8.31
C ASN A 125 -7.80 26.95 8.86
N LYS A 126 -8.29 26.96 10.11
CA LYS A 126 -8.78 28.19 10.76
C LYS A 126 -7.65 29.21 11.01
N GLU A 127 -6.46 28.73 11.34
CA GLU A 127 -5.29 29.57 11.61
C GLU A 127 -4.66 30.11 10.31
N THR A 128 -4.60 29.29 9.27
CA THR A 128 -3.84 29.58 8.05
C THR A 128 -4.69 30.08 6.87
N GLY A 129 -5.99 29.76 6.86
CA GLY A 129 -6.90 30.05 5.74
C GLY A 129 -6.65 29.21 4.47
N TRP A 130 -5.80 28.16 4.53
CA TRP A 130 -5.42 27.38 3.36
C TRP A 130 -6.55 26.51 2.81
N ASP A 131 -7.48 26.08 3.67
CA ASP A 131 -8.62 25.20 3.32
C ASP A 131 -8.15 23.88 2.68
N THR A 132 -7.12 23.27 3.27
CA THR A 132 -6.54 22.01 2.81
C THR A 132 -7.56 20.87 2.99
N PRO A 133 -7.93 20.14 1.93
CA PRO A 133 -8.90 19.05 1.99
C PRO A 133 -8.24 17.69 2.26
N ILE A 134 -9.08 16.69 2.52
CA ILE A 134 -8.71 15.28 2.71
C ILE A 134 -9.24 14.44 1.56
N HIS A 135 -8.38 13.56 1.04
CA HIS A 135 -8.76 12.42 0.23
C HIS A 135 -8.64 11.14 1.07
N VAL A 136 -9.61 10.24 0.97
CA VAL A 136 -9.51 8.92 1.60
C VAL A 136 -9.35 7.85 0.54
N ASP A 137 -8.17 7.23 0.52
CA ASP A 137 -7.93 6.00 -0.24
C ASP A 137 -8.54 4.82 0.52
N ALA A 138 -9.78 4.51 0.17
CA ALA A 138 -10.55 3.41 0.74
C ALA A 138 -10.62 2.22 -0.25
N ALA A 139 -9.56 1.99 -1.03
CA ALA A 139 -9.45 0.90 -2.00
C ALA A 139 -10.00 -0.42 -1.46
N SER A 140 -9.58 -0.80 -0.25
CA SER A 140 -10.01 -1.99 0.48
C SER A 140 -11.04 -1.64 1.56
N GLY A 141 -10.73 -0.71 2.46
CA GLY A 141 -11.57 -0.40 3.63
C GLY A 141 -12.94 0.16 3.29
N GLY A 142 -13.12 0.76 2.11
CA GLY A 142 -14.37 1.42 1.72
C GLY A 142 -15.56 0.46 1.65
N PHE A 143 -15.32 -0.83 1.40
CA PHE A 143 -16.37 -1.86 1.41
C PHE A 143 -16.29 -2.81 2.62
N ILE A 144 -15.56 -2.39 3.66
CA ILE A 144 -15.42 -3.10 4.93
C ILE A 144 -16.03 -2.24 6.05
N ALA A 145 -15.55 -1.00 6.18
CA ALA A 145 -15.93 -0.12 7.27
C ALA A 145 -17.44 0.16 7.35
N PRO A 146 -18.16 0.45 6.24
CA PRO A 146 -19.62 0.67 6.33
C PRO A 146 -20.43 -0.52 6.86
N PHE A 147 -19.91 -1.74 6.69
CA PHE A 147 -20.65 -2.96 7.04
C PHE A 147 -20.23 -3.53 8.39
N LEU A 148 -18.94 -3.46 8.73
CA LEU A 148 -18.39 -4.03 9.96
C LEU A 148 -18.19 -2.99 11.07
N TYR A 149 -18.00 -1.73 10.70
CA TYR A 149 -17.66 -0.64 11.61
C TYR A 149 -18.48 0.63 11.27
N PRO A 150 -19.83 0.57 11.26
CA PRO A 150 -20.67 1.68 10.79
C PRO A 150 -20.49 2.97 11.60
N ASP A 151 -20.17 2.83 12.89
CA ASP A 151 -19.92 3.95 13.80
C ASP A 151 -18.55 4.62 13.60
N LEU A 152 -17.64 4.00 12.85
CA LEU A 152 -16.35 4.60 12.51
C LEU A 152 -16.59 5.79 11.58
N GLU A 153 -16.22 6.99 12.01
CA GLU A 153 -16.29 8.20 11.20
C GLU A 153 -15.01 8.34 10.37
N TRP A 154 -15.12 8.09 9.07
CA TRP A 154 -13.99 8.15 8.13
C TRP A 154 -14.36 8.77 6.77
N ASP A 155 -15.64 8.92 6.47
CA ASP A 155 -16.18 9.25 5.15
C ASP A 155 -16.66 10.71 5.07
N PHE A 156 -17.61 11.02 4.19
CA PHE A 156 -18.11 12.38 3.98
C PHE A 156 -18.86 12.97 5.19
N ARG A 157 -19.10 12.21 6.26
CA ARG A 157 -19.47 12.76 7.59
C ARG A 157 -18.42 13.75 8.10
N LEU A 158 -17.14 13.56 7.73
CA LEU A 158 -16.03 14.44 8.09
C LEU A 158 -15.95 15.62 7.10
N PRO A 159 -16.10 16.88 7.54
CA PRO A 159 -16.24 18.02 6.62
C PRO A 159 -15.08 18.25 5.67
N LEU A 160 -13.85 17.89 6.04
CA LEU A 160 -12.68 18.06 5.17
C LEU A 160 -12.49 16.91 4.18
N VAL A 161 -13.21 15.80 4.32
CA VAL A 161 -13.18 14.72 3.32
C VAL A 161 -13.93 15.17 2.07
N LYS A 162 -13.20 15.37 0.97
CA LYS A 162 -13.74 15.88 -0.30
C LYS A 162 -13.68 14.87 -1.44
N SER A 163 -13.01 13.74 -1.24
CA SER A 163 -12.92 12.69 -2.24
C SER A 163 -12.64 11.34 -1.58
N ILE A 164 -13.29 10.28 -2.04
CA ILE A 164 -13.12 8.90 -1.58
C ILE A 164 -13.11 7.98 -2.80
N ASN A 165 -12.21 7.00 -2.84
CA ASN A 165 -12.21 5.90 -3.81
C ASN A 165 -12.33 4.55 -3.08
N GLY A 166 -12.87 3.52 -3.74
CA GLY A 166 -12.98 2.17 -3.17
C GLY A 166 -13.42 1.12 -4.19
N TYR A 167 -13.12 -0.16 -3.92
CA TYR A 167 -13.50 -1.30 -4.77
C TYR A 167 -14.57 -2.16 -4.11
N LYS A 168 -15.65 -2.45 -4.85
CA LYS A 168 -16.74 -3.30 -4.37
C LYS A 168 -16.24 -4.74 -4.20
N SER A 169 -16.05 -5.18 -2.95
CA SER A 169 -15.81 -6.59 -2.61
C SER A 169 -16.58 -6.98 -1.34
N ILE A 170 -17.06 -8.22 -1.27
CA ILE A 170 -17.86 -8.73 -0.16
C ILE A 170 -16.91 -9.31 0.90
N MET A 171 -16.92 -8.80 2.13
CA MET A 171 -15.87 -9.10 3.13
C MET A 171 -16.37 -9.63 4.49
N ILE A 172 -17.65 -9.98 4.63
CA ILE A 172 -18.22 -10.34 5.95
C ILE A 172 -17.63 -11.66 6.49
N ASN A 173 -17.50 -12.71 5.64
CA ASN A 173 -16.97 -14.00 6.07
C ASN A 173 -15.43 -14.02 6.23
N CYS A 174 -14.73 -13.06 5.62
CA CYS A 174 -13.26 -13.03 5.59
C CYS A 174 -12.67 -12.72 6.97
N MET A 175 -13.35 -11.92 7.79
CA MET A 175 -12.83 -11.55 9.12
C MET A 175 -12.77 -12.74 10.08
N GLU A 176 -13.74 -13.65 10.04
CA GLU A 176 -13.72 -14.82 10.93
C GLU A 176 -12.59 -15.79 10.55
N ASN A 177 -12.39 -16.02 9.25
CA ASN A 177 -11.27 -16.82 8.76
C ASN A 177 -9.91 -16.15 9.06
N ALA A 178 -9.83 -14.81 9.04
CA ALA A 178 -8.64 -14.08 9.46
C ALA A 178 -8.31 -14.30 10.95
N LYS A 179 -9.32 -14.33 11.83
CA LYS A 179 -9.13 -14.64 13.26
C LYS A 179 -8.64 -16.07 13.46
N VAL A 180 -9.23 -17.05 12.77
CA VAL A 180 -8.79 -18.45 12.83
C VAL A 180 -7.32 -18.57 12.45
N LEU A 181 -6.93 -17.94 11.34
CA LEU A 181 -5.53 -17.93 10.90
C LEU A 181 -4.61 -17.24 11.92
N LYS A 182 -5.01 -16.06 12.43
CA LYS A 182 -4.24 -15.30 13.43
C LYS A 182 -3.98 -16.11 14.69
N GLU A 183 -5.01 -16.77 15.24
CA GLU A 183 -4.88 -17.60 16.43
C GLU A 183 -4.06 -18.87 16.16
N GLY A 184 -4.20 -19.47 14.97
CA GLY A 184 -3.35 -20.59 14.55
C GLY A 184 -1.87 -20.20 14.47
N ILE A 185 -1.54 -19.04 13.89
CA ILE A 185 -0.17 -18.52 13.80
C ILE A 185 0.37 -18.22 15.20
N LYS A 186 -0.40 -17.55 16.08
CA LYS A 186 0.02 -17.29 17.47
C LYS A 186 0.36 -18.57 18.23
N LYS A 187 -0.45 -19.63 18.06
CA LYS A 187 -0.25 -20.93 18.72
C LYS A 187 1.06 -21.62 18.33
N THR A 188 1.65 -21.28 17.18
CA THR A 188 2.98 -21.79 16.81
C THR A 188 4.07 -21.30 17.76
N GLY A 189 3.88 -20.16 18.42
CA GLY A 189 4.87 -19.56 19.33
C GLY A 189 6.00 -18.79 18.66
N HIS A 190 6.19 -18.94 17.34
CA HIS A 190 7.36 -18.43 16.59
C HIS A 190 7.21 -17.00 16.07
N PHE A 191 5.99 -16.47 16.05
CA PHE A 191 5.69 -15.19 15.39
C PHE A 191 5.08 -14.15 16.32
N ASP A 192 5.36 -12.89 16.03
CA ASP A 192 4.63 -11.73 16.54
C ASP A 192 3.62 -11.27 15.49
N ILE A 193 2.39 -11.00 15.92
CA ILE A 193 1.35 -10.48 15.04
C ILE A 193 1.49 -8.96 14.92
N VAL A 194 1.68 -8.49 13.70
CA VAL A 194 1.85 -7.07 13.37
C VAL A 194 0.52 -6.43 13.00
N SER A 195 -0.40 -7.16 12.37
CA SER A 195 -1.72 -6.64 12.00
C SER A 195 -2.68 -6.51 13.19
N LYS A 196 -3.53 -5.48 13.16
CA LYS A 196 -4.55 -5.21 14.18
C LYS A 196 -5.79 -6.11 13.98
N ASP A 197 -6.68 -6.12 14.98
CA ASP A 197 -7.97 -6.85 14.90
C ASP A 197 -9.02 -6.10 14.06
N ILE A 198 -8.89 -4.78 13.98
CA ILE A 198 -9.75 -3.91 13.19
C ILE A 198 -8.99 -3.51 11.93
N GLY A 199 -9.61 -3.69 10.78
CA GLY A 199 -9.02 -3.32 9.49
C GLY A 199 -9.46 -4.21 8.35
N VAL A 200 -8.58 -4.35 7.37
CA VAL A 200 -8.73 -5.29 6.24
C VAL A 200 -8.56 -6.73 6.73
N PRO A 201 -9.33 -7.71 6.22
CA PRO A 201 -9.20 -9.12 6.60
C PRO A 201 -7.88 -9.71 6.08
N LEU A 202 -6.81 -9.50 6.84
CA LEU A 202 -5.49 -10.01 6.57
C LEU A 202 -4.74 -10.28 7.88
N VAL A 203 -3.70 -11.12 7.80
CA VAL A 203 -2.79 -11.38 8.91
C VAL A 203 -1.37 -11.06 8.45
N ALA A 204 -0.78 -10.05 9.07
CA ALA A 204 0.64 -9.70 8.91
C ALA A 204 1.41 -10.09 10.18
N PHE A 205 2.52 -10.81 10.02
CA PHE A 205 3.27 -11.37 11.15
C PHE A 205 4.77 -11.45 10.86
N SER A 206 5.58 -11.21 11.89
CA SER A 206 7.05 -11.26 11.85
C SER A 206 7.57 -12.42 12.69
N LEU A 207 8.75 -12.91 12.36
CA LEU A 207 9.41 -13.96 13.13
C LEU A 207 10.06 -13.35 14.39
N LYS A 208 9.88 -14.00 15.55
CA LYS A 208 10.46 -13.55 16.83
C LYS A 208 11.98 -13.67 16.88
N ASP A 209 12.50 -14.75 16.31
CA ASP A 209 13.93 -15.03 16.21
C ASP A 209 14.30 -15.35 14.76
N SER A 210 15.01 -14.42 14.13
CA SER A 210 15.48 -14.56 12.75
C SER A 210 16.95 -15.00 12.65
N SER A 211 17.54 -15.55 13.71
CA SER A 211 18.95 -15.94 13.73
C SER A 211 19.26 -17.17 12.87
N ARG A 212 18.31 -18.09 12.72
CA ARG A 212 18.48 -19.36 12.00
C ARG A 212 17.92 -19.33 10.58
N TYR A 213 16.79 -18.68 10.39
CA TYR A 213 16.09 -18.53 9.13
C TYR A 213 15.26 -17.26 9.15
N THR A 214 14.88 -16.78 7.97
CA THR A 214 14.10 -15.56 7.80
C THR A 214 12.69 -15.87 7.31
N VAL A 215 11.80 -14.88 7.40
CA VAL A 215 10.47 -14.93 6.78
C VAL A 215 10.51 -15.19 5.27
N PHE A 216 11.61 -14.83 4.59
CA PHE A 216 11.81 -15.12 3.16
C PHE A 216 12.05 -16.61 2.91
N ASN A 217 12.79 -17.28 3.80
CA ASN A 217 12.99 -18.74 3.71
C ASN A 217 11.66 -19.48 3.93
N ILE A 218 10.85 -19.01 4.89
CA ILE A 218 9.51 -19.55 5.16
C ILE A 218 8.60 -19.38 3.94
N ALA A 219 8.55 -18.16 3.37
CA ALA A 219 7.77 -17.88 2.16
C ALA A 219 8.14 -18.80 0.99
N ASP A 220 9.44 -19.03 0.77
CA ASP A 220 9.92 -19.91 -0.29
C ASP A 220 9.54 -21.38 -0.03
N SER A 221 9.71 -21.84 1.21
CA SER A 221 9.38 -23.22 1.60
C SER A 221 7.90 -23.55 1.49
N LEU A 222 7.02 -22.57 1.76
CA LEU A 222 5.57 -22.68 1.61
C LEU A 222 5.14 -22.90 0.15
N ARG A 223 5.94 -22.50 -0.84
CA ARG A 223 5.63 -22.73 -2.27
C ARG A 223 5.54 -24.22 -2.61
N ARG A 224 6.26 -25.09 -1.89
CA ARG A 224 6.20 -26.55 -2.05
C ARG A 224 4.81 -27.13 -1.74
N PHE A 225 4.05 -26.43 -0.91
CA PHE A 225 2.66 -26.77 -0.56
C PHE A 225 1.63 -26.06 -1.47
N GLY A 226 2.10 -25.28 -2.45
CA GLY A 226 1.26 -24.49 -3.36
C GLY A 226 0.86 -23.11 -2.83
N TRP A 227 1.35 -22.72 -1.65
CA TRP A 227 1.03 -21.42 -1.06
C TRP A 227 1.93 -20.31 -1.62
N ILE A 228 1.32 -19.18 -1.96
CA ILE A 228 2.03 -17.94 -2.31
C ILE A 228 1.79 -16.96 -1.17
N VAL A 229 2.70 -16.95 -0.20
CA VAL A 229 2.67 -16.00 0.92
C VAL A 229 3.81 -14.99 0.72
N PRO A 230 3.50 -13.72 0.39
CA PRO A 230 4.53 -12.71 0.20
C PRO A 230 5.25 -12.40 1.52
N ALA A 231 6.57 -12.23 1.43
CA ALA A 231 7.41 -11.67 2.47
C ALA A 231 8.04 -10.36 1.99
N TYR A 232 8.11 -9.35 2.86
CA TYR A 232 8.72 -8.05 2.55
C TYR A 232 9.22 -7.36 3.83
N THR A 233 10.14 -6.42 3.67
CA THR A 233 10.58 -5.50 4.73
C THR A 233 9.64 -4.31 4.84
N MET A 234 9.44 -3.78 6.04
CA MET A 234 8.69 -2.54 6.21
C MET A 234 9.39 -1.34 5.54
N PRO A 235 8.66 -0.23 5.27
CA PRO A 235 9.22 0.99 4.70
C PRO A 235 10.31 1.66 5.56
N ALA A 236 10.79 2.81 5.10
CA ALA A 236 11.85 3.59 5.75
C ALA A 236 11.63 3.74 7.26
N ASP A 237 12.72 3.70 8.03
CA ASP A 237 12.78 3.75 9.49
C ASP A 237 12.20 2.52 10.24
N ALA A 238 11.72 1.49 9.52
CA ALA A 238 11.36 0.18 10.07
C ALA A 238 11.90 -1.01 9.24
N GLN A 239 12.89 -0.78 8.36
CA GLN A 239 13.37 -1.77 7.38
C GLN A 239 13.96 -3.04 7.99
N HIS A 240 14.36 -3.02 9.26
CA HIS A 240 14.82 -4.18 10.02
C HIS A 240 13.70 -5.20 10.28
N ILE A 241 12.43 -4.81 10.11
CA ILE A 241 11.28 -5.66 10.35
C ILE A 241 10.83 -6.27 9.02
N ALA A 242 10.95 -7.59 8.92
CA ALA A 242 10.46 -8.37 7.80
C ALA A 242 9.20 -9.16 8.20
N VAL A 243 8.17 -9.12 7.35
CA VAL A 243 6.85 -9.72 7.62
C VAL A 243 6.41 -10.66 6.51
N LEU A 244 5.61 -11.65 6.88
CA LEU A 244 4.72 -12.40 5.99
C LEU A 244 3.33 -11.74 6.02
N ARG A 245 2.64 -11.71 4.89
CA ARG A 245 1.26 -11.18 4.81
C ARG A 245 0.33 -12.14 4.09
N VAL A 246 -0.72 -12.59 4.78
CA VAL A 246 -1.79 -13.41 4.20
C VAL A 246 -3.07 -12.58 4.12
N VAL A 247 -3.55 -12.32 2.90
CA VAL A 247 -4.82 -11.61 2.66
C VAL A 247 -5.94 -12.63 2.53
N ILE A 248 -7.01 -12.47 3.29
CA ILE A 248 -8.16 -13.36 3.31
C ILE A 248 -9.21 -12.82 2.34
N ARG A 249 -9.48 -13.62 1.31
CA ARG A 249 -10.47 -13.34 0.28
C ARG A 249 -11.73 -14.19 0.50
N GLU A 250 -12.77 -13.88 -0.26
CA GLU A 250 -14.07 -14.57 -0.20
C GLU A 250 -13.96 -16.09 -0.39
N ASP A 251 -13.01 -16.54 -1.22
CA ASP A 251 -12.74 -17.95 -1.50
C ASP A 251 -11.83 -18.64 -0.45
N PHE A 252 -11.34 -17.90 0.54
CA PHE A 252 -10.47 -18.43 1.59
C PHE A 252 -11.29 -18.92 2.79
N SER A 253 -11.61 -20.21 2.81
CA SER A 253 -12.42 -20.86 3.85
C SER A 253 -11.65 -21.12 5.15
N CYS A 254 -12.38 -21.40 6.24
CA CYS A 254 -11.80 -21.84 7.51
C CYS A 254 -10.89 -23.07 7.35
N SER A 255 -11.30 -24.06 6.54
CA SER A 255 -10.48 -25.24 6.26
C SER A 255 -9.15 -24.91 5.56
N LEU A 256 -9.12 -23.88 4.70
CA LEU A 256 -7.89 -23.39 4.09
C LEU A 256 -7.01 -22.65 5.11
N ALA A 257 -7.62 -21.93 6.05
CA ALA A 257 -6.91 -21.30 7.17
C ALA A 257 -6.19 -22.34 8.03
N GLU A 258 -6.90 -23.38 8.46
CA GLU A 258 -6.35 -24.47 9.27
C GLU A 258 -5.25 -25.24 8.52
N ARG A 259 -5.46 -25.51 7.22
CA ARG A 259 -4.46 -26.16 6.36
C ARG A 259 -3.19 -25.32 6.24
N LEU A 260 -3.32 -24.00 6.02
CA LEU A 260 -2.18 -23.10 5.96
C LEU A 260 -1.40 -23.11 7.27
N VAL A 261 -2.08 -23.06 8.42
CA VAL A 261 -1.42 -23.16 9.75
C VAL A 261 -0.68 -24.48 9.91
N SER A 262 -1.29 -25.59 9.50
CA SER A 262 -0.65 -26.91 9.54
C SER A 262 0.61 -26.98 8.66
N ASP A 263 0.56 -26.40 7.46
CA ASP A 263 1.70 -26.39 6.55
C ASP A 263 2.82 -25.44 7.04
N ILE A 264 2.47 -24.31 7.67
CA ILE A 264 3.44 -23.44 8.37
C ILE A 264 4.16 -24.22 9.49
N ASP A 265 3.42 -24.95 10.33
CA ASP A 265 3.99 -25.74 11.43
C ASP A 265 4.95 -26.83 10.92
N LYS A 266 4.63 -27.47 9.79
CA LYS A 266 5.55 -28.43 9.13
C LYS A 266 6.82 -27.74 8.66
N VAL A 267 6.70 -26.60 7.98
CA VAL A 267 7.86 -25.82 7.51
C VAL A 267 8.76 -25.39 8.67
N LEU A 268 8.16 -24.92 9.77
CA LEU A 268 8.92 -24.54 10.97
C LEU A 268 9.68 -25.73 11.56
N LYS A 269 9.00 -26.88 11.73
CA LYS A 269 9.64 -28.11 12.25
C LYS A 269 10.79 -28.59 11.36
N GLU A 270 10.63 -28.52 10.04
CA GLU A 270 11.71 -28.83 9.10
C GLU A 270 12.90 -27.87 9.28
N MET A 271 12.65 -26.56 9.31
CA MET A 271 13.69 -25.55 9.50
C MET A 271 14.40 -25.66 10.84
N ASP A 272 13.66 -25.97 11.90
CA ASP A 272 14.21 -26.15 13.24
C ASP A 272 15.09 -27.41 13.34
N SER A 273 14.83 -28.42 12.50
CA SER A 273 15.62 -29.65 12.44
C SER A 273 16.92 -29.52 11.64
N LEU A 274 17.04 -28.51 10.79
CA LEU A 274 18.24 -28.27 9.99
C LEU A 274 19.35 -27.61 10.84
N PRO A 275 20.63 -27.97 10.65
CA PRO A 275 21.74 -27.29 11.32
C PRO A 275 21.66 -25.79 11.04
N SER A 276 21.99 -24.95 12.02
CA SER A 276 22.08 -23.51 11.80
C SER A 276 23.06 -23.25 10.66
N HIS A 277 22.55 -22.81 9.52
CA HIS A 277 23.41 -22.13 8.57
C HIS A 277 23.84 -20.84 9.29
N ILE A 278 25.07 -20.81 9.78
CA ILE A 278 25.73 -19.58 10.18
C ILE A 278 25.58 -18.65 8.98
N MET A 279 24.82 -17.57 9.13
CA MET A 279 24.83 -16.50 8.16
C MET A 279 26.26 -15.96 8.14
N SER A 280 27.03 -16.32 7.11
CA SER A 280 28.20 -15.54 6.73
C SER A 280 27.72 -14.11 6.54
N SER A 281 28.40 -13.16 7.18
CA SER A 281 28.07 -11.73 7.23
C SER A 281 28.21 -11.01 5.87
N GLU A 282 27.84 -11.64 4.77
CA GLU A 282 27.78 -11.03 3.46
C GLU A 282 26.35 -10.56 3.17
N ARG A 283 26.10 -9.33 3.64
CA ARG A 283 25.13 -8.36 3.11
C ARG A 283 23.64 -8.65 3.30
N ALA A 284 23.13 -8.23 4.46
CA ALA A 284 21.90 -7.44 4.49
C ALA A 284 22.22 -5.99 4.11
N HIS A 285 22.61 -5.77 2.85
CA HIS A 285 22.34 -4.51 2.18
C HIS A 285 21.25 -4.82 1.19
N VAL A 286 20.10 -4.19 1.36
CA VAL A 286 19.15 -4.02 0.28
C VAL A 286 19.93 -3.32 -0.82
N ALA A 287 20.40 -4.08 -1.79
CA ALA A 287 20.67 -3.54 -3.10
C ALA A 287 19.30 -3.00 -3.54
N LEU A 288 19.21 -1.66 -3.62
CA LEU A 288 18.46 -1.07 -4.71
C LEU A 288 18.81 -1.91 -5.94
N ILE A 289 17.82 -2.28 -6.74
CA ILE A 289 18.08 -2.71 -8.10
C ILE A 289 18.66 -1.50 -8.82
N GLU A 290 19.95 -1.24 -8.61
CA GLU A 290 20.80 -0.68 -9.63
C GLU A 290 21.01 -1.83 -10.60
N ASN A 291 20.30 -1.75 -11.73
CA ASN A 291 20.79 -2.38 -12.94
C ASN A 291 22.19 -1.80 -13.18
N ASP A 292 23.25 -2.56 -12.89
CA ASP A 292 24.28 -2.76 -13.91
C ASP A 292 25.33 -3.80 -13.52
N ASP A 293 25.43 -4.81 -14.38
CA ASP A 293 26.72 -5.27 -14.89
C ASP A 293 26.68 -5.25 -16.43
N HIS A 294 26.12 -4.18 -17.03
CA HIS A 294 26.50 -3.81 -18.38
C HIS A 294 27.70 -2.89 -18.34
N VAL A 295 28.82 -3.42 -18.82
CA VAL A 295 29.92 -2.61 -19.35
C VAL A 295 29.31 -1.49 -20.20
N ASN A 296 29.47 -0.25 -19.76
CA ASN A 296 28.92 0.95 -20.39
C ASN A 296 29.43 1.08 -21.84
N LYS A 297 28.71 0.47 -22.77
CA LYS A 297 28.98 0.57 -24.20
C LYS A 297 28.51 1.94 -24.65
N THR A 298 29.40 2.70 -25.27
CA THR A 298 29.05 3.96 -25.94
C THR A 298 27.93 3.71 -26.96
N VAL A 299 27.10 4.73 -27.24
CA VAL A 299 25.98 4.64 -28.21
C VAL A 299 26.42 4.02 -29.54
N LYS A 300 27.65 4.32 -29.97
CA LYS A 300 28.27 3.74 -31.17
C LYS A 300 28.49 2.21 -31.06
N GLN A 301 28.97 1.74 -29.92
CA GLN A 301 29.15 0.30 -29.66
C GLN A 301 27.82 -0.45 -29.60
N ILE A 302 26.75 0.18 -29.08
CA ILE A 302 25.39 -0.40 -29.07
C ILE A 302 24.86 -0.50 -30.50
N GLN A 303 25.00 0.55 -31.32
CA GLN A 303 24.60 0.52 -32.73
C GLN A 303 25.38 -0.52 -33.54
N ASP A 304 26.69 -0.64 -33.30
CA ASP A 304 27.52 -1.63 -33.97
C ASP A 304 27.13 -3.07 -33.60
N ASP A 305 26.79 -3.33 -32.34
CA ASP A 305 26.35 -4.65 -31.87
C ASP A 305 24.96 -5.01 -32.39
N VAL A 306 24.01 -4.08 -32.39
CA VAL A 306 22.69 -4.27 -33.02
C VAL A 306 22.85 -4.53 -34.52
N THR A 307 23.69 -3.77 -35.20
CA THR A 307 23.96 -3.96 -36.63
C THR A 307 24.62 -5.31 -36.92
N ARG A 308 25.54 -5.76 -36.06
CA ARG A 308 26.21 -7.06 -36.19
C ARG A 308 25.24 -8.21 -35.95
N HIS A 309 24.35 -8.07 -34.96
CA HIS A 309 23.28 -9.03 -34.67
C HIS A 309 22.32 -9.18 -35.85
N TRP A 310 21.83 -8.05 -36.40
CA TRP A 310 20.96 -8.07 -37.58
C TRP A 310 21.64 -8.63 -38.83
N LYS A 311 22.92 -8.29 -39.08
CA LYS A 311 23.69 -8.89 -40.19
C LYS A 311 23.85 -10.39 -40.04
N ARG A 312 23.99 -10.90 -38.81
CA ARG A 312 24.09 -12.33 -38.52
C ARG A 312 22.74 -13.03 -38.70
N PHE A 313 21.66 -12.46 -38.18
CA PHE A 313 20.30 -12.95 -38.37
C PHE A 313 19.91 -13.03 -39.86
N VAL A 314 20.25 -12.00 -40.65
CA VAL A 314 20.01 -11.97 -42.10
C VAL A 314 20.91 -12.94 -42.87
N LYS A 315 22.09 -13.28 -42.35
CA LYS A 315 22.95 -14.33 -42.94
C LYS A 315 22.43 -15.73 -42.63
N GLU A 316 21.96 -15.96 -41.40
CA GLU A 316 21.39 -17.23 -40.95
C GLU A 316 20.03 -17.49 -41.65
N SER A 317 19.21 -16.46 -41.88
CA SER A 317 17.93 -16.57 -42.59
C SER A 317 18.04 -16.81 -44.10
N LYS A 318 19.24 -16.72 -44.68
CA LYS A 318 19.50 -17.04 -46.11
C LYS A 318 19.76 -18.53 -46.38
N THR A 319 19.62 -19.41 -45.37
CA THR A 319 19.79 -20.86 -45.54
C THR A 319 18.49 -21.67 -45.47
N GLY A 320 17.33 -21.02 -45.52
CA GLY A 320 16.05 -21.66 -45.81
C GLY A 320 15.67 -21.45 -47.28
N VAL A 321 15.97 -22.44 -48.13
CA VAL A 321 15.65 -22.46 -49.56
C VAL A 321 14.13 -22.66 -49.78
N CYS A 322 13.66 -22.18 -50.93
CA CYS A 322 12.46 -22.60 -51.64
C CYS A 322 12.11 -24.09 -51.52
#